data_AF-A0A380NZG2-F1
#
_entry.id   AF-A0A380NZG2-F1
#
_cell.length_a   1.000
_cell.length_b   1.000
_cell.length_c   1.000
_cell.angle_alpha   90.00
_cell.angle_beta   90.00
_cell.angle_gamma   90.00
#
_symmetry.space_group_name_H-M   'P 1'
#
loop_
_entity.id
_entity.type
_entity.pdbx_description
1 polymer ?
#
loop_
_entity_poly.entity_id
_entity_poly.type
_entity_poly.pdbx_seq_one_letter_code
_entity_poly.pdbx_strand_id
1 'polypeptide(L)' 'MPGMNVAPDGDGSRARGDCRACEEFRLAEAVARAEHDLSRATDCRVLLRRHRSTAECAARGPA' A
#
# COMPACT_ATOMS: atom_id res chain seq x y z
N MET A 1 -19.94 -22.95 24.58
CA MET A 1 -18.87 -22.97 23.57
C MET A 1 -18.72 -21.55 23.01
N PRO A 2 -17.62 -20.82 23.31
CA PRO A 2 -17.45 -19.42 22.91
C PRO A 2 -17.11 -19.26 21.42
N GLY A 3 -17.65 -18.21 20.81
CA GLY A 3 -17.60 -17.91 19.38
C GLY A 3 -16.21 -17.60 18.83
N MET A 4 -16.00 -18.02 17.58
CA MET A 4 -14.81 -17.71 16.80
C MET A 4 -14.90 -16.26 16.30
N ASN A 5 -14.33 -15.34 17.06
CA ASN A 5 -14.19 -13.95 16.66
C ASN A 5 -12.91 -13.83 15.84
N VAL A 6 -12.99 -13.99 14.51
CA VAL A 6 -11.88 -13.62 13.61
C VAL A 6 -11.77 -12.10 13.63
N ALA A 7 -10.79 -11.60 14.37
CA ALA A 7 -10.33 -10.22 14.26
C ALA A 7 -9.63 -10.06 12.90
N PRO A 8 -9.90 -9.00 12.11
CA PRO A 8 -9.13 -8.76 10.90
C PRO A 8 -7.71 -8.36 11.30
N ASP A 9 -6.72 -9.07 10.75
CA ASP A 9 -5.30 -8.77 10.86
C ASP A 9 -5.00 -7.37 10.31
N GLY A 10 -5.14 -6.39 11.20
CA GLY A 10 -4.57 -5.06 11.06
C GLY A 10 -3.15 -5.05 11.58
N ASP A 11 -2.23 -5.81 10.94
CA ASP A 11 -0.80 -5.71 11.25
C ASP A 11 -0.20 -4.50 10.51
N GLY A 12 -0.52 -3.33 11.01
CA GLY A 12 0.07 -2.05 10.63
C GLY A 12 1.37 -1.78 11.37
N SER A 13 2.37 -2.66 11.28
CA SER A 13 3.63 -2.48 12.00
C SER A 13 4.85 -3.08 11.29
N ARG A 14 5.15 -2.62 10.06
CA ARG A 14 6.54 -2.68 9.57
C ARG A 14 7.05 -1.66 8.55
N ALA A 15 6.33 -0.57 8.30
CA ALA A 15 6.91 0.63 7.71
C ALA A 15 6.28 1.88 8.33
N ARG A 16 6.95 2.45 9.33
CA ARG A 16 6.60 3.79 9.84
C ARG A 16 6.75 4.79 8.69
N GLY A 17 5.65 5.17 8.06
CA GLY A 17 5.59 6.32 7.15
C GLY A 17 4.73 6.18 5.90
N ASP A 18 4.31 4.98 5.49
CA ASP A 18 3.51 4.81 4.27
C ASP A 18 2.35 3.83 4.50
N CYS A 19 1.23 4.12 3.85
CA CYS A 19 0.01 3.34 3.89
C CYS A 19 0.16 1.95 3.23
N ARG A 20 -0.73 0.99 3.53
CA ARG A 20 -0.70 -0.35 2.88
C ARG A 20 -0.76 -0.27 1.35
N ALA A 21 -1.63 0.58 0.79
CA ALA A 21 -1.72 0.78 -0.65
C ALA A 21 -0.42 1.34 -1.25
N CYS A 22 0.31 2.18 -0.51
CA CYS A 22 1.58 2.77 -0.90
C CYS A 22 2.67 1.69 -1.02
N GLU A 23 2.68 0.74 -0.09
CA GLU A 23 3.56 -0.43 -0.11
C GLU A 23 3.23 -1.36 -1.28
N GLU A 24 1.94 -1.62 -1.51
CA GLU A 24 1.46 -2.43 -2.64
C GLU A 24 1.89 -1.82 -4.00
N PHE A 25 1.74 -0.51 -4.19
CA PHE A 25 2.19 0.16 -5.42
C PHE A 25 3.70 0.12 -5.59
N ARG A 26 4.49 0.26 -4.52
CA ARG A 26 5.96 0.14 -4.59
C ARG A 26 6.40 -1.27 -4.94
N LEU A 27 5.78 -2.29 -4.35
CA LEU A 27 6.06 -3.69 -4.68
C LEU A 27 5.68 -3.99 -6.13
N ALA A 28 4.51 -3.54 -6.58
CA ALA A 28 4.08 -3.70 -7.96
C ALA A 28 5.02 -3.00 -8.96
N GLU A 29 5.55 -1.82 -8.63
CA GLU A 29 6.58 -1.14 -9.43
C GLU A 29 7.86 -1.99 -9.52
N ALA A 30 8.34 -2.54 -8.39
CA ALA A 30 9.55 -3.36 -8.36
C ALA A 30 9.39 -4.64 -9.19
N VAL A 31 8.23 -5.30 -9.10
CA VAL A 31 7.90 -6.47 -9.93
C VAL A 31 7.85 -6.07 -11.40
N ALA A 32 7.16 -4.99 -11.76
CA ALA A 32 7.08 -4.53 -13.15
C ALA A 32 8.46 -4.18 -13.73
N ARG A 33 9.34 -3.57 -12.93
CA ARG A 33 10.73 -3.31 -13.31
C ARG A 33 11.52 -4.61 -13.52
N ALA A 34 11.35 -5.61 -12.66
CA ALA A 34 11.99 -6.92 -12.80
C ALA A 34 11.53 -7.64 -14.08
N GLU A 35 10.25 -7.52 -14.41
CA GLU A 35 9.63 -8.08 -15.64
C GLU A 35 9.96 -7.25 -16.90
N HIS A 36 10.76 -6.17 -16.79
CA HIS A 36 11.02 -5.22 -17.87
C HIS A 36 9.77 -4.51 -18.44
N ASP A 37 8.66 -4.54 -17.70
CA ASP A 37 7.39 -3.91 -18.06
C ASP A 37 7.37 -2.44 -17.63
N LEU A 38 8.05 -1.60 -18.42
CA LEU A 38 8.20 -0.16 -18.14
C LEU A 38 6.87 0.60 -18.13
N SER A 39 5.88 0.10 -18.87
CA SER A 39 4.52 0.66 -18.90
C SER A 39 3.85 0.49 -17.54
N ARG A 40 3.77 -0.75 -17.04
CA ARG A 40 3.24 -1.03 -15.70
C ARG A 40 4.02 -0.35 -14.59
N ALA A 41 5.35 -0.28 -14.69
CA ALA A 41 6.17 0.41 -13.70
C ALA A 41 5.83 1.90 -13.63
N THR A 42 5.59 2.54 -14.77
CA THR A 42 5.19 3.95 -14.83
C THR A 42 3.79 4.16 -14.27
N ASP A 43 2.84 3.28 -14.57
CA ASP A 43 1.48 3.30 -14.01
C ASP A 43 1.50 3.21 -12.48
N CYS A 44 2.26 2.26 -11.92
CA CYS A 44 2.43 2.12 -10.47
C CYS A 44 2.99 3.40 -9.82
N ARG A 45 3.93 4.09 -10.48
CA ARG A 45 4.46 5.38 -10.01
C ARG A 45 3.42 6.50 -10.04
N VAL A 46 2.56 6.52 -11.05
CA VAL A 46 1.47 7.49 -11.17
C VAL A 46 0.41 7.22 -10.09
N LEU A 47 0.02 5.96 -9.89
CA LEU A 47 -0.91 5.56 -8.84
C LEU A 47 -0.38 5.91 -7.44
N LEU A 48 0.89 5.64 -7.16
CA LEU A 48 1.53 6.01 -5.89
C LEU A 48 1.51 7.53 -5.65
N ARG A 49 1.81 8.33 -6.68
CA ARG A 49 1.74 9.80 -6.59
C ARG A 49 0.33 10.29 -6.34
N ARG A 50 -0.65 9.79 -7.11
CA ARG A 50 -2.06 10.16 -6.94
C ARG A 50 -2.56 9.78 -5.54
N HIS A 51 -2.21 8.59 -5.08
CA HIS A 51 -2.55 8.13 -3.74
C HIS A 51 -2.00 9.08 -2.67
N ARG A 52 -0.71 9.46 -2.76
CA ARG A 52 -0.09 10.43 -1.85
C ARG A 52 -0.68 11.84 -1.93
N SER A 53 -1.11 12.27 -3.11
CA SER A 53 -1.79 13.55 -3.31
C SER A 53 -3.21 13.55 -2.73
N THR A 54 -3.84 12.38 -2.60
CA THR A 54 -5.13 12.24 -1.93
C THR A 54 -4.93 12.20 -0.41
N ALA A 55 -5.74 12.95 0.33
CA ALA A 55 -5.71 12.98 1.80
C ALA A 55 -5.92 11.59 2.46
N GLU A 56 -6.39 10.60 1.70
CA GLU A 56 -6.55 9.19 2.10
C GLU A 56 -5.22 8.51 2.47
N CYS A 57 -4.09 8.96 1.92
CA CYS A 57 -2.77 8.39 2.24
C CYS A 57 -2.33 8.66 3.69
N ALA A 58 -2.87 9.71 4.33
CA ALA A 58 -2.56 10.11 5.69
C ALA A 58 -3.67 9.73 6.70
N ALA A 59 -4.83 9.28 6.25
CA ALA A 59 -6.05 9.23 7.06
C ALA A 59 -6.14 8.08 8.09
N ARG A 60 -5.03 7.43 8.48
CA ARG A 60 -5.06 6.48 9.61
C ARG A 60 -3.70 6.28 10.32
N GLY A 61 -3.20 7.35 10.92
CA GLY A 61 -2.32 7.33 12.10
C GLY A 61 -2.88 8.31 13.14
N PRO A 62 -2.89 7.99 14.45
CA PRO A 62 -3.90 8.47 15.40
C PRO A 62 -3.85 9.99 15.62
N ALA A 63 -5.06 10.55 15.82
CA ALA A 63 -5.30 11.90 16.31
C ALA A 63 -4.62 12.16 17.67
#